data_AF-A0AAW5R9B3-F1
#
_entry.id   AF-A0AAW5R9B3-F1
#
_cell.length_a   1.000
_cell.length_b   1.000
_cell.length_c   1.000
_cell.angle_alpha   90.00
_cell.angle_beta   90.00
_cell.angle_gamma   90.00
#
_symmetry.space_group_name_H-M   'P 1'
#
loop_
_entity.id
_entity.type
_entity.pdbx_description
1 polymer ?
#
loop_
_entity_poly.entity_id
_entity_poly.type
_entity_poly.pdbx_seq_one_letter_code
_entity_poly.pdbx_strand_id
1 'polypeptide(L)'
;MVGGALALGGAVLGAKSARDQSKAAQNAANTQAASADRASQVQKEMYDQTRSDLMPYANAGKNSLAQLMGQMAPDGYFNQTYTGQDIYSDPSYQFRLQQGQDAVQSGAAAQGGLLSGATLKALQGYGQDMASQEFSNAYNRFNADQTNQYNRLSNLVGIGQNAAAQQGNAGAQTAQAIANNTMAGANAQAAGQIAAGNRSANTFGNLLGVGSAFANYYNQSGKPII
;
A
#
# COMPACT_ATOMS: atom_id res chain seq x y z
N MET A 1 52.33 -63.74 -31.42
CA MET A 1 52.61 -62.95 -30.20
C MET A 1 52.69 -61.49 -30.66
N VAL A 2 51.87 -60.51 -30.30
CA VAL A 2 50.86 -60.24 -29.26
C VAL A 2 49.88 -59.22 -29.90
N GLY A 3 48.57 -59.47 -29.96
CA GLY A 3 47.55 -58.75 -29.13
C GLY A 3 47.52 -57.24 -29.39
N GLY A 4 46.53 -56.61 -30.04
CA GLY A 4 45.10 -56.72 -29.79
C GLY A 4 44.67 -55.72 -28.70
N ALA A 5 44.31 -54.49 -29.07
CA ALA A 5 43.46 -53.58 -28.28
C ALA A 5 43.06 -52.33 -29.10
N LEU A 6 42.12 -52.49 -30.04
CA LEU A 6 41.31 -51.36 -30.50
C LEU A 6 40.44 -50.92 -29.32
N ALA A 7 40.78 -49.78 -28.72
CA ALA A 7 39.99 -49.17 -27.65
C ALA A 7 38.67 -48.63 -28.23
N LEU A 8 37.71 -49.51 -28.49
CA LEU A 8 36.29 -49.18 -28.75
C LEU A 8 35.54 -48.78 -27.46
N GLY A 9 36.23 -48.28 -26.45
CA GLY A 9 35.67 -47.93 -25.13
C GLY A 9 35.19 -46.48 -24.96
N GLY A 10 35.39 -45.61 -25.96
CA GLY A 10 35.18 -44.16 -25.77
C GLY A 10 33.73 -43.66 -25.88
N ALA A 11 32.86 -44.34 -26.64
CA ALA A 11 31.51 -43.83 -26.91
C ALA A 11 30.55 -44.00 -25.71
N VAL A 12 30.69 -45.07 -24.92
CA VAL A 12 29.81 -45.37 -23.78
C VAL A 12 30.21 -44.55 -22.54
N LEU A 13 31.51 -44.33 -22.32
CA LEU A 13 32.02 -43.47 -21.25
C LEU A 13 31.69 -41.99 -21.47
N GLY A 14 31.76 -41.51 -22.72
CA GLY A 14 31.33 -40.15 -23.10
C GLY A 14 29.81 -39.93 -22.99
N ALA A 15 28.99 -40.96 -23.29
CA ALA A 15 27.54 -40.88 -23.15
C ALA A 15 27.06 -40.87 -21.69
N LYS A 16 27.75 -41.58 -20.77
CA LYS A 16 27.43 -41.59 -19.34
C LYS A 16 27.85 -40.28 -18.66
N SER A 17 29.07 -39.80 -18.92
CA SER A 17 29.52 -38.48 -18.42
C SER A 17 28.67 -37.33 -18.97
N ALA A 18 28.20 -37.43 -20.22
CA ALA A 18 27.24 -36.49 -20.79
C ALA A 18 25.86 -36.58 -20.13
N ARG A 19 25.31 -37.77 -19.84
CA ARG A 19 24.03 -37.86 -19.10
C ARG A 19 24.14 -37.27 -17.70
N ASP A 20 25.23 -37.53 -17.00
CA ASP A 20 25.45 -37.04 -15.64
C ASP A 20 25.62 -35.51 -15.63
N GLN A 21 26.33 -34.93 -16.61
CA GLN A 21 26.41 -33.48 -16.79
C GLN A 21 25.06 -32.83 -17.19
N SER A 22 24.16 -33.55 -17.87
CA SER A 22 22.81 -33.04 -18.22
C SER A 22 21.90 -32.97 -17.02
N LYS A 23 21.91 -34.03 -16.22
CA LYS A 23 21.20 -34.05 -14.95
C LYS A 23 21.76 -32.98 -14.00
N ALA A 24 23.08 -32.80 -13.95
CA ALA A 24 23.69 -31.74 -13.15
C ALA A 24 23.25 -30.34 -13.60
N ALA A 25 23.23 -30.06 -14.92
CA ALA A 25 22.78 -28.77 -15.45
C ALA A 25 21.29 -28.51 -15.21
N GLN A 26 20.42 -29.51 -15.39
CA GLN A 26 18.99 -29.40 -15.07
C GLN A 26 18.75 -29.22 -13.56
N ASN A 27 19.48 -29.95 -12.71
CA ASN A 27 19.39 -29.80 -11.26
C ASN A 27 19.87 -28.41 -10.80
N ALA A 28 20.92 -27.87 -11.41
CA ALA A 28 21.38 -26.51 -11.14
C ALA A 28 20.35 -25.46 -11.57
N ALA A 29 19.78 -25.61 -12.76
CA ALA A 29 18.69 -24.76 -13.27
C ALA A 29 17.44 -24.80 -12.36
N ASN A 30 17.04 -25.99 -11.93
CA ASN A 30 15.92 -26.17 -11.00
C ASN A 30 16.21 -25.54 -9.63
N THR A 31 17.43 -25.69 -9.11
CA THR A 31 17.85 -25.05 -7.86
C THR A 31 17.81 -23.51 -7.96
N GLN A 32 18.26 -22.95 -9.08
CA GLN A 32 18.21 -21.50 -9.33
C GLN A 32 16.78 -20.99 -9.42
N ALA A 33 15.90 -21.69 -10.16
CA ALA A 33 14.50 -21.34 -10.26
C ALA A 33 13.79 -21.41 -8.90
N ALA A 34 13.99 -22.48 -8.14
CA ALA A 34 13.44 -22.62 -6.79
C ALA A 34 13.93 -21.52 -5.84
N SER A 35 15.19 -21.09 -5.96
CA SER A 35 15.75 -19.99 -5.18
C SER A 35 15.11 -18.65 -5.56
N ALA A 36 14.90 -18.41 -6.85
CA ALA A 36 14.21 -17.23 -7.35
C ALA A 36 12.75 -17.18 -6.88
N ASP A 37 12.04 -18.32 -6.92
CA ASP A 37 10.68 -18.44 -6.40
C ASP A 37 10.62 -18.17 -4.90
N ARG A 38 11.57 -18.71 -4.12
CA ARG A 38 11.68 -18.46 -2.67
C ARG A 38 11.95 -16.98 -2.39
N ALA A 39 12.83 -16.34 -3.15
CA ALA A 39 13.12 -14.91 -3.00
C ALA A 39 11.86 -14.06 -3.30
N SER A 40 11.11 -14.41 -4.35
CA SER A 40 9.84 -13.77 -4.67
C SER A 40 8.79 -13.94 -3.56
N GLN A 41 8.72 -15.13 -2.94
CA GLN A 41 7.84 -15.38 -1.80
C GLN A 41 8.19 -14.49 -0.60
N VAL A 42 9.46 -14.41 -0.22
CA VAL A 42 9.90 -13.55 0.89
C VAL A 42 9.59 -12.08 0.60
N GLN A 43 9.83 -11.60 -0.62
CA GLN A 43 9.48 -10.24 -1.01
C GLN A 43 7.96 -9.98 -0.94
N LYS A 44 7.14 -10.95 -1.33
CA LYS A 44 5.69 -10.88 -1.20
C LYS A 44 5.26 -10.86 0.27
N GLU A 45 5.82 -11.72 1.11
CA GLU A 45 5.53 -11.76 2.56
C GLU A 45 5.87 -10.43 3.24
N MET A 46 7.03 -9.84 2.93
CA MET A 46 7.41 -8.53 3.44
C MET A 46 6.44 -7.42 2.99
N TYR A 47 5.97 -7.48 1.74
CA TYR A 47 4.95 -6.54 1.25
C TYR A 47 3.60 -6.74 1.94
N ASP A 48 3.15 -7.99 2.08
CA ASP A 48 1.89 -8.32 2.74
C ASP A 48 1.91 -7.86 4.21
N GLN A 49 3.04 -8.02 4.90
CA GLN A 49 3.25 -7.50 6.25
C GLN A 49 3.18 -5.96 6.28
N THR A 50 3.93 -5.28 5.40
CA THR A 50 3.91 -3.82 5.30
C THR A 50 2.50 -3.29 5.03
N ARG A 51 1.77 -3.96 4.14
CA ARG A 51 0.37 -3.64 3.83
C ARG A 51 -0.53 -3.85 5.04
N SER A 52 -0.36 -4.94 5.79
CA SER A 52 -1.11 -5.21 7.01
C SER A 52 -0.86 -4.13 8.08
N ASP A 53 0.39 -3.75 8.29
CA ASP A 53 0.79 -2.74 9.29
C ASP A 53 0.27 -1.33 8.95
N LEU A 54 0.19 -1.01 7.66
CA LEU A 54 -0.35 0.26 7.19
C LEU A 54 -1.88 0.29 7.09
N MET A 55 -2.54 -0.86 7.10
CA MET A 55 -3.98 -0.98 6.90
C MET A 55 -4.82 -0.18 7.92
N PRO A 56 -4.50 -0.15 9.23
CA PRO A 56 -5.25 0.65 10.20
C PRO A 56 -5.22 2.14 9.89
N TYR A 57 -4.08 2.68 9.45
CA TYR A 57 -3.93 4.09 9.09
C TYR A 57 -4.67 4.44 7.80
N ALA A 58 -4.56 3.56 6.79
CA ALA A 58 -5.32 3.71 5.55
C ALA A 58 -6.84 3.69 5.81
N ASN A 59 -7.30 2.77 6.67
CA ASN A 59 -8.71 2.69 7.07
C ASN A 59 -9.17 3.89 7.89
N ALA A 60 -8.34 4.37 8.83
CA ALA A 60 -8.64 5.58 9.59
C ALA A 60 -8.83 6.78 8.65
N GLY A 61 -7.91 7.01 7.72
CA GLY A 61 -8.05 8.10 6.75
C GLY A 61 -9.23 7.92 5.79
N LYS A 62 -9.54 6.69 5.37
CA LYS A 62 -10.74 6.41 4.56
C LYS A 62 -12.03 6.75 5.32
N ASN A 63 -12.12 6.36 6.58
CA ASN A 63 -13.28 6.64 7.42
C ASN A 63 -13.40 8.14 7.70
N SER A 64 -12.30 8.81 8.01
CA SER A 64 -12.27 10.26 8.21
C SER A 64 -12.61 11.02 6.93
N LEU A 65 -12.20 10.53 5.76
CA LEU A 65 -12.58 11.11 4.47
C LEU A 65 -14.09 11.02 4.26
N ALA A 66 -14.69 9.85 4.52
CA ALA A 66 -16.13 9.68 4.43
C ALA A 66 -16.90 10.61 5.39
N GLN A 67 -16.41 10.76 6.63
CA GLN A 67 -16.98 11.70 7.59
C GLN A 67 -16.83 13.15 7.10
N LEU A 68 -15.65 13.54 6.62
CA LEU A 68 -15.39 14.88 6.10
C LEU A 68 -16.33 15.21 4.94
N MET A 69 -16.48 14.30 3.98
CA MET A 69 -17.40 14.46 2.86
C MET A 69 -18.86 14.59 3.31
N GLY A 70 -19.27 13.78 4.29
CA GLY A 70 -20.61 13.87 4.88
C GLY A 70 -20.87 15.22 5.57
N GLN A 71 -19.89 15.73 6.31
CA GLN A 71 -19.99 17.03 6.98
C GLN A 71 -19.92 18.22 6.01
N MET A 72 -19.35 18.03 4.81
CA MET A 72 -19.31 19.01 3.72
C MET A 72 -20.52 18.94 2.78
N ALA A 73 -21.44 17.99 2.97
CA ALA A 73 -22.68 17.93 2.20
C ALA A 73 -23.53 19.20 2.44
N PRO A 74 -24.47 19.56 1.55
CA PRO A 74 -25.26 20.79 1.68
C PRO A 74 -25.92 20.99 3.06
N ASP A 75 -26.40 19.91 3.68
CA ASP A 75 -27.00 19.93 5.03
C ASP A 75 -26.02 19.53 6.15
N GLY A 76 -24.75 19.32 5.81
CA GLY A 76 -23.68 18.89 6.71
C GLY A 76 -23.22 20.01 7.65
N TYR A 77 -22.64 19.63 8.79
CA TYR A 77 -22.28 20.57 9.85
C TYR A 77 -21.35 21.70 9.38
N PHE A 78 -20.47 21.46 8.41
CA PHE A 78 -19.53 22.48 7.92
C PHE A 78 -20.15 23.53 7.00
N ASN A 79 -21.38 23.30 6.51
CA ASN A 79 -22.13 24.29 5.73
C ASN A 79 -23.20 25.01 6.57
N GLN A 80 -23.32 24.66 7.85
CA GLN A 80 -24.28 25.33 8.74
C GLN A 80 -23.79 26.72 9.10
N THR A 81 -24.70 27.68 9.02
CA THR A 81 -24.51 29.04 9.52
C THR A 81 -25.07 29.13 10.94
N TYR A 82 -24.32 29.76 11.84
CA TYR A 82 -24.80 30.02 13.19
C TYR A 82 -25.99 30.99 13.16
N THR A 83 -27.16 30.56 13.66
CA THR A 83 -28.42 31.33 13.64
C THR A 83 -28.72 32.01 14.98
N GLY A 84 -28.00 31.68 16.06
CA GLY A 84 -28.19 32.26 17.38
C GLY A 84 -29.49 31.86 18.12
N GLN A 85 -30.28 30.93 17.58
CA GLN A 85 -31.57 30.53 18.18
C GLN A 85 -31.41 29.94 19.59
N ASP A 86 -30.29 29.30 19.88
CA ASP A 86 -30.07 28.59 21.15
C ASP A 86 -29.57 29.48 22.29
N ILE A 87 -29.28 30.77 22.05
CA ILE A 87 -28.72 31.66 23.09
C ILE A 87 -29.77 31.98 24.16
N TYR A 88 -31.02 32.21 23.75
CA TYR A 88 -32.09 32.60 24.68
C TYR A 88 -32.56 31.45 25.57
N SER A 89 -32.29 30.20 25.14
CA SER A 89 -32.55 28.98 25.91
C SER A 89 -31.34 28.52 26.73
N ASP A 90 -30.17 29.15 26.59
CA ASP A 90 -28.97 28.82 27.37
C ASP A 90 -29.17 29.19 28.85
N PRO A 91 -29.14 28.21 29.79
CA PRO A 91 -29.31 28.48 31.23
C PRO A 91 -28.26 29.45 31.79
N SER A 92 -27.05 29.46 31.21
CA SER A 92 -25.97 30.33 31.63
C SER A 92 -26.20 31.78 31.17
N TYR A 93 -26.78 31.98 29.98
CA TYR A 93 -27.22 33.30 29.51
C TYR A 93 -28.31 33.85 30.44
N GLN A 94 -29.33 33.04 30.73
CA GLN A 94 -30.42 33.41 31.62
C GLN A 94 -29.91 33.78 33.02
N PHE A 95 -29.01 32.98 33.58
CA PHE A 95 -28.39 33.26 34.88
C PHE A 95 -27.64 34.60 34.89
N ARG A 96 -26.76 34.85 33.90
CA ARG A 96 -26.00 36.11 33.84
C ARG A 96 -26.91 37.31 33.61
N LEU A 97 -27.93 37.16 32.77
CA LEU A 97 -28.92 38.19 32.50
C LEU A 97 -29.70 38.55 33.77
N GLN A 98 -30.18 37.55 34.52
CA GLN A 98 -30.93 37.77 35.76
C GLN A 98 -30.06 38.45 36.83
N GLN A 99 -28.84 37.95 37.03
CA GLN A 99 -27.90 38.55 37.99
C GLN A 99 -27.59 40.03 37.68
N GLY A 100 -27.45 40.38 36.40
CA GLY A 100 -27.22 41.76 35.99
C GLY A 100 -28.44 42.66 36.13
N GLN A 101 -29.64 42.13 35.83
CA GLN A 101 -30.90 42.85 36.07
C GLN A 101 -31.08 43.15 37.56
N ASP A 102 -30.85 42.16 38.44
CA ASP A 102 -30.95 42.31 39.89
C ASP A 102 -29.97 43.38 40.41
N ALA A 103 -28.76 43.47 39.83
CA ALA A 103 -27.78 44.49 40.19
C ALA A 103 -28.22 45.91 39.77
N VAL A 104 -28.73 46.08 38.54
CA VAL A 104 -29.25 47.37 38.04
C VAL A 104 -30.46 47.82 38.87
N GLN A 105 -31.38 46.89 39.16
CA GLN A 105 -32.55 47.17 39.98
C GLN A 105 -32.18 47.52 41.42
N SER A 106 -31.26 46.78 42.04
CA SER A 106 -30.79 47.06 43.40
C SER A 106 -30.17 48.46 43.54
N GLY A 107 -29.35 48.86 42.55
CA GLY A 107 -28.77 50.21 42.51
C GLY A 107 -29.81 51.30 42.30
N ALA A 108 -30.78 51.08 41.41
CA ALA A 108 -31.87 52.02 41.17
C ALA A 108 -32.83 52.14 42.37
N ALA A 109 -33.09 51.05 43.08
CA ALA A 109 -33.90 51.04 44.31
C ALA A 109 -33.25 51.86 45.42
N ALA A 110 -31.93 51.71 45.63
CA ALA A 110 -31.17 52.49 46.61
C ALA A 110 -31.18 54.01 46.32
N GLN A 111 -31.33 54.38 45.04
CA GLN A 111 -31.39 55.79 44.59
C GLN A 111 -32.84 56.31 44.42
N GLY A 112 -33.86 55.50 44.75
CA GLY A 112 -35.27 55.89 44.62
C GLY A 112 -35.79 55.96 43.17
N GLY A 113 -35.04 55.44 42.20
CA GLY A 113 -35.32 55.54 40.77
C GLY A 113 -35.83 54.25 40.12
N LEU A 114 -36.18 53.22 40.88
CA LEU A 114 -36.44 51.83 40.41
C LEU A 114 -37.39 51.72 39.20
N LEU A 115 -38.41 52.59 39.12
CA LEU A 115 -39.41 52.61 38.04
C LEU A 115 -39.23 53.78 37.07
N SER A 116 -38.09 54.45 37.12
CA SER A 116 -37.80 55.56 36.22
C SER A 116 -37.57 55.06 34.79
N GLY A 117 -37.91 55.91 33.80
CA GLY A 117 -37.59 55.62 32.40
C GLY A 117 -36.10 55.41 32.16
N ALA A 118 -35.22 55.99 32.99
CA ALA A 118 -33.79 55.78 32.95
C ALA A 118 -33.41 54.33 33.35
N THR A 119 -34.02 53.79 34.41
CA THR A 119 -33.80 52.40 34.85
C THR A 119 -34.34 51.40 33.83
N LEU A 120 -35.54 51.63 33.28
CA LEU A 120 -36.09 50.78 32.21
C LEU A 120 -35.21 50.77 30.96
N LYS A 121 -34.70 51.95 30.56
CA LYS A 121 -33.76 52.07 29.45
C LYS A 121 -32.42 51.36 29.74
N ALA A 122 -31.92 51.44 30.97
CA ALA A 122 -30.70 50.76 31.39
C ALA A 122 -30.86 49.23 31.37
N LEU A 123 -31.98 48.70 31.87
CA LEU A 123 -32.30 47.27 31.80
C LEU A 123 -32.45 46.77 30.36
N GLN A 124 -33.12 47.55 29.51
CA GLN A 124 -33.26 47.23 28.08
C GLN A 124 -31.91 47.23 27.36
N GLY A 125 -31.07 48.25 27.61
CA GLY A 125 -29.71 48.32 27.06
C GLY A 125 -28.85 47.14 27.52
N TYR A 126 -28.86 46.84 28.82
CA TYR A 126 -28.13 45.70 29.38
C TYR A 126 -28.52 44.36 28.73
N GLY A 127 -29.83 44.11 28.56
CA GLY A 127 -30.31 42.90 27.90
C GLY A 127 -29.85 42.78 26.44
N GLN A 128 -29.87 43.89 25.69
CA GLN A 128 -29.41 43.94 24.30
C GLN A 128 -27.88 43.76 24.18
N ASP A 129 -27.11 44.45 25.02
CA ASP A 129 -25.65 44.36 25.04
C ASP A 129 -25.19 42.95 25.42
N MET A 130 -25.84 42.35 26.43
CA MET A 130 -25.55 41.00 26.87
C MET A 130 -25.87 39.98 25.77
N ALA A 131 -27.02 40.11 25.10
CA ALA A 131 -27.37 39.25 23.97
C ALA A 131 -26.35 39.36 22.82
N SER A 132 -25.90 40.58 22.50
CA SER A 132 -24.90 40.82 21.45
C SER A 132 -23.54 40.19 21.78
N GLN A 133 -23.07 40.34 23.02
CA GLN A 133 -21.81 39.74 23.48
C GLN A 133 -21.87 38.21 23.45
N GLU A 134 -22.96 37.63 23.93
CA GLU A 134 -23.12 36.18 23.96
C GLU A 134 -23.30 35.59 22.57
N PHE A 135 -23.96 36.31 21.67
CA PHE A 135 -24.02 35.94 20.26
C PHE A 135 -22.62 35.90 19.64
N SER A 136 -21.82 36.94 19.83
CA SER A 136 -20.45 36.99 19.33
C SER A 136 -19.60 35.84 19.89
N ASN A 137 -19.68 35.58 21.20
CA ASN A 137 -18.96 34.50 21.85
C ASN A 137 -19.37 33.12 21.33
N ALA A 138 -20.67 32.87 21.20
CA ALA A 138 -21.19 31.60 20.70
C ALA A 138 -20.85 31.40 19.22
N TYR A 139 -20.94 32.45 18.40
CA TYR A 139 -20.49 32.43 17.01
C TYR A 139 -19.00 32.08 16.90
N ASN A 140 -18.14 32.68 17.73
CA ASN A 140 -16.71 32.38 17.74
C ASN A 140 -16.44 30.92 18.14
N ARG A 141 -17.14 30.39 19.15
CA ARG A 141 -17.04 28.98 19.54
C ARG A 141 -17.51 28.04 18.43
N PHE A 142 -18.62 28.36 17.77
CA PHE A 142 -19.15 27.57 16.66
C PHE A 142 -18.14 27.46 15.51
N ASN A 143 -17.58 28.59 15.06
CA ASN A 143 -16.56 28.60 14.01
C ASN A 143 -15.28 27.87 14.44
N ALA A 144 -14.88 28.02 15.70
CA ALA A 144 -13.72 27.33 16.25
C ALA A 144 -13.93 25.80 16.29
N ASP A 145 -15.13 25.33 16.68
CA ASP A 145 -15.44 23.90 16.70
C ASP A 145 -15.49 23.30 15.28
N GLN A 146 -16.15 23.97 14.33
CA GLN A 146 -16.12 23.58 12.92
C GLN A 146 -14.68 23.45 12.40
N THR A 147 -13.84 24.46 12.67
CA THR A 147 -12.43 24.47 12.26
C THR A 147 -11.64 23.33 12.91
N ASN A 148 -11.83 23.08 14.21
CA ASN A 148 -11.15 22.02 14.94
C ASN A 148 -11.57 20.63 14.44
N GLN A 149 -12.86 20.41 14.20
CA GLN A 149 -13.38 19.18 13.62
C GLN A 149 -12.80 18.93 12.22
N TYR A 150 -12.82 19.95 11.36
CA TYR A 150 -12.22 19.88 10.03
C TYR A 150 -10.73 19.52 10.11
N ASN A 151 -9.96 20.19 10.95
CA ASN A 151 -8.52 19.95 11.10
C ASN A 151 -8.21 18.51 11.56
N ARG A 152 -8.97 17.99 12.53
CA ARG A 152 -8.79 16.60 13.00
C ARG A 152 -9.09 15.58 11.90
N LEU A 153 -10.19 15.75 11.18
CA LEU A 153 -10.57 14.86 10.07
C LEU A 153 -9.56 14.95 8.93
N SER A 154 -9.20 16.16 8.52
CA SER A 154 -8.22 16.43 7.47
C SER A 154 -6.85 15.83 7.81
N ASN A 155 -6.41 15.92 9.07
CA ASN A 155 -5.15 15.30 9.50
C ASN A 155 -5.18 13.77 9.35
N LEU A 156 -6.27 13.11 9.75
CA LEU A 156 -6.43 11.67 9.58
C LEU A 156 -6.53 11.25 8.11
N VAL A 157 -7.21 12.05 7.27
CA VAL A 157 -7.22 11.87 5.81
C VAL A 157 -5.80 11.93 5.25
N GLY A 158 -5.01 12.92 5.66
CA GLY A 158 -3.61 13.06 5.26
C GLY A 158 -2.75 11.86 5.66
N ILE A 159 -2.93 11.34 6.88
CA ILE A 159 -2.26 10.12 7.35
C ILE A 159 -2.64 8.92 6.46
N GLY A 160 -3.93 8.73 6.18
CA GLY A 160 -4.38 7.62 5.34
C GLY A 160 -3.90 7.74 3.89
N GLN A 161 -3.88 8.95 3.34
CA GLN A 161 -3.32 9.22 2.01
C GLN A 161 -1.83 8.85 1.96
N ASN A 162 -1.06 9.21 2.99
CA ASN A 162 0.37 8.88 3.07
C ASN A 162 0.59 7.36 3.20
N ALA A 163 -0.18 6.68 4.06
CA ALA A 163 -0.12 5.24 4.21
C ALA A 163 -0.45 4.52 2.89
N ALA A 164 -1.49 4.96 2.17
CA ALA A 164 -1.85 4.42 0.86
C ALA A 164 -0.73 4.65 -0.18
N ALA A 165 -0.09 5.82 -0.19
CA ALA A 165 1.02 6.12 -1.08
C ALA A 165 2.25 5.25 -0.78
N GLN A 166 2.60 5.06 0.50
CA GLN A 166 3.69 4.16 0.90
C GLN A 166 3.41 2.72 0.48
N GLN A 167 2.19 2.23 0.68
CA GLN A 167 1.78 0.90 0.24
C GLN A 167 1.85 0.75 -1.29
N GLY A 168 1.46 1.78 -2.04
CA GLY A 168 1.58 1.80 -3.51
C GLY A 168 3.03 1.71 -3.97
N ASN A 169 3.93 2.50 -3.37
CA ASN A 169 5.36 2.49 -3.67
C ASN A 169 6.02 1.14 -3.32
N ALA A 170 5.75 0.61 -2.12
CA ALA A 170 6.24 -0.71 -1.72
C ALA A 170 5.75 -1.79 -2.68
N GLY A 171 4.47 -1.74 -3.08
CA GLY A 171 3.89 -2.68 -4.04
C GLY A 171 4.56 -2.64 -5.41
N ALA A 172 4.83 -1.44 -5.94
CA ALA A 172 5.54 -1.28 -7.20
C ALA A 172 6.97 -1.84 -7.15
N GLN A 173 7.70 -1.58 -6.05
CA GLN A 173 9.05 -2.10 -5.85
C GLN A 173 9.07 -3.63 -5.71
N THR A 174 8.17 -4.18 -4.91
CA THR A 174 8.01 -5.64 -4.74
C THR A 174 7.62 -6.30 -6.06
N ALA A 175 6.69 -5.72 -6.82
CA ALA A 175 6.28 -6.25 -8.12
C ALA A 175 7.46 -6.29 -9.11
N GLN A 176 8.27 -5.24 -9.17
CA GLN A 176 9.45 -5.20 -10.03
C GLN A 176 10.50 -6.25 -9.62
N ALA A 177 10.73 -6.40 -8.32
CA ALA A 177 11.72 -7.35 -7.81
C ALA A 177 11.27 -8.81 -8.01
N ILE A 178 9.98 -9.11 -7.80
CA ILE A 178 9.38 -10.41 -8.13
C ILE A 178 9.48 -10.67 -9.63
N ALA A 179 9.16 -9.70 -10.49
CA ALA A 179 9.26 -9.86 -11.94
C ALA A 179 10.69 -10.20 -12.37
N ASN A 180 11.69 -9.52 -11.81
CA ASN A 180 13.11 -9.80 -12.07
C ASN A 180 13.51 -11.21 -11.63
N ASN A 181 13.10 -11.64 -10.43
CA ASN A 181 13.36 -12.98 -9.93
C ASN A 181 12.69 -14.05 -10.81
N THR A 182 11.42 -13.86 -11.17
CA THR A 182 10.69 -14.77 -12.05
C THR A 182 11.37 -14.89 -13.42
N MET A 183 11.83 -13.79 -14.01
CA MET A 183 12.61 -13.83 -15.25
C MET A 183 13.95 -14.56 -15.08
N ALA A 184 14.66 -14.34 -13.97
CA ALA A 184 15.91 -15.04 -13.68
C ALA A 184 15.69 -16.56 -13.53
N GLY A 185 14.63 -16.97 -12.83
CA GLY A 185 14.23 -18.37 -12.70
C GLY A 185 13.84 -19.00 -14.04
N ALA A 186 13.06 -18.29 -14.86
CA ALA A 186 12.69 -18.73 -16.20
C ALA A 186 13.91 -18.89 -17.12
N ASN A 187 14.85 -17.94 -17.10
CA ASN A 187 16.10 -18.02 -17.85
C ASN A 187 16.96 -19.21 -17.39
N ALA A 188 17.03 -19.48 -16.09
CA ALA A 188 17.75 -20.64 -15.56
C ALA A 188 17.15 -21.95 -16.07
N GLN A 189 15.81 -22.09 -16.00
CA GLN A 189 15.12 -23.28 -16.53
C GLN A 189 15.32 -23.44 -18.03
N ALA A 190 15.18 -22.35 -18.80
CA ALA A 190 15.40 -22.35 -20.24
C ALA A 190 16.84 -22.77 -20.58
N ALA A 191 17.85 -22.24 -19.86
CA ALA A 191 19.24 -22.62 -20.04
C ALA A 191 19.49 -24.11 -19.73
N GLY A 192 18.87 -24.64 -18.66
CA GLY A 192 18.92 -26.06 -18.32
C GLY A 192 18.30 -26.96 -19.38
N GLN A 193 17.17 -26.54 -19.96
CA GLN A 193 16.49 -27.26 -21.05
C GLN A 193 17.29 -27.18 -22.36
N ILE A 194 17.83 -26.02 -22.72
CA ILE A 194 18.67 -25.84 -23.91
C ILE A 194 19.97 -26.66 -23.79
N ALA A 195 20.60 -26.70 -22.61
CA ALA A 195 21.79 -27.52 -22.36
C ALA A 195 21.51 -29.04 -22.46
N ALA A 196 20.26 -29.46 -22.23
CA ALA A 196 19.81 -30.82 -22.50
C ALA A 196 19.45 -31.05 -23.98
N GLY A 197 18.79 -30.08 -24.62
CA GLY A 197 18.33 -30.13 -26.02
C GLY A 197 19.46 -30.06 -27.05
N ASN A 198 20.38 -29.10 -26.91
CA ASN A 198 21.58 -28.98 -27.77
C ASN A 198 22.47 -30.22 -27.69
N ARG A 199 22.35 -31.04 -26.65
CA ARG A 199 23.06 -32.32 -26.56
C ARG A 199 22.36 -33.48 -27.25
N SER A 200 21.03 -33.50 -27.31
CA SER A 200 20.33 -34.46 -28.20
C SER A 200 20.83 -34.30 -29.64
N ALA A 201 20.96 -33.04 -30.10
CA ALA A 201 21.52 -32.72 -31.41
C ALA A 201 22.99 -33.14 -31.57
N ASN A 202 23.87 -32.84 -30.60
CA ASN A 202 25.30 -33.17 -30.68
C ASN A 202 25.60 -34.68 -30.48
N THR A 203 24.85 -35.37 -29.62
CA THR A 203 25.01 -36.82 -29.41
C THR A 203 24.47 -37.60 -30.61
N PHE A 204 23.35 -37.18 -31.19
CA PHE A 204 22.83 -37.74 -32.43
C PHE A 204 23.79 -37.49 -33.61
N GLY A 205 24.35 -36.28 -33.73
CA GLY A 205 25.37 -35.96 -34.72
C GLY A 205 26.66 -36.78 -34.59
N ASN A 206 27.16 -37.00 -33.36
CA ASN A 206 28.32 -37.86 -33.12
C ASN A 206 28.01 -39.34 -33.38
N LEU A 207 26.80 -39.83 -33.05
CA LEU A 207 26.39 -41.21 -33.31
C LEU A 207 26.22 -41.47 -34.82
N LEU A 208 25.63 -40.52 -35.55
CA LEU A 208 25.57 -40.55 -37.01
C LEU A 208 26.96 -40.46 -37.65
N GLY A 209 27.86 -39.66 -37.10
CA GLY A 209 29.27 -39.57 -37.52
C GLY A 209 30.03 -40.89 -37.33
N VAL A 210 29.82 -41.58 -36.19
CA VAL A 210 30.39 -42.91 -35.95
C VAL A 210 29.76 -43.97 -36.85
N GLY A 211 28.44 -43.95 -37.04
CA GLY A 211 27.73 -44.87 -37.93
C GLY A 211 28.13 -44.73 -39.40
N SER A 212 28.33 -43.51 -39.88
CA SER A 212 28.83 -43.21 -41.23
C SER A 212 30.31 -43.56 -41.40
N ALA A 213 31.16 -43.36 -40.39
CA ALA A 213 32.55 -43.82 -40.39
C ALA A 213 32.63 -45.36 -40.45
N PHE A 214 31.79 -46.06 -39.68
CA PHE A 214 31.72 -47.53 -39.71
C PHE A 214 31.19 -48.08 -41.04
N ALA A 215 30.16 -47.44 -41.59
CA ALA A 215 29.61 -47.80 -42.91
C ALA A 215 30.63 -47.60 -44.03
N ASN A 216 31.41 -46.51 -44.01
CA ASN A 216 32.47 -46.25 -44.99
C ASN A 216 33.63 -47.25 -44.87
N TYR A 217 33.99 -47.68 -43.65
CA TYR A 217 35.02 -48.69 -43.43
C TYR A 217 34.61 -50.07 -43.96
N TYR A 218 33.35 -50.47 -43.75
CA TYR A 218 32.82 -51.72 -44.29
C TYR A 218 32.68 -51.70 -45.83
N ASN A 219 32.31 -50.56 -46.40
CA ASN A 219 32.21 -50.40 -47.86
C ASN A 219 33.58 -50.44 -48.57
N GLN A 220 34.65 -49.97 -47.91
CA GLN A 220 36.02 -50.06 -48.45
C GLN A 220 36.63 -51.46 -48.32
N SER A 221 36.15 -52.27 -47.36
CA SER A 221 36.64 -53.63 -47.11
C SER A 221 36.03 -54.69 -48.05
N GLY A 222 34.97 -54.34 -48.80
CA GLY A 222 34.21 -55.25 -49.65
C GLY A 222 34.60 -55.24 -51.14
N LYS A 223 35.63 -54.52 -51.56
CA LYS A 223 36.09 -54.54 -52.96
C LYS A 223 37.09 -55.70 -53.16
N PRO A 224 36.75 -56.75 -53.93
CA PRO A 224 37.72 -57.79 -54.27
C PRO A 224 38.83 -57.17 -55.13
N ILE A 225 40.07 -57.51 -54.78
CA ILE A 225 41.27 -57.21 -55.55
C ILE A 225 41.14 -57.99 -56.87
N ILE A 226 41.03 -57.27 -57.98
CA ILE A 226 41.19 -57.81 -59.34
C ILE A 226 42.40 -57.13 -59.96
#